data_AF-A0A7T1HXK1-F1
#
_entry.id   AF-A0A7T1HXK1-F1
#
_cell.length_a   1.000
_cell.length_b   1.000
_cell.length_c   1.000
_cell.angle_alpha   90.00
_cell.angle_beta   90.00
_cell.angle_gamma   90.00
#
_symmetry.space_group_name_H-M   'P 1'
#
loop_
_entity.id
_entity.type
_entity.pdbx_description
1 polymer ?
#
loop_
_entity_poly.entity_id
_entity_poly.type
_entity_poly.pdbx_seq_one_letter_code
_entity_poly.pdbx_strand_id
1 'polypeptide(L)'
;MTPATPGHRRRRRSSSWPRRLSLWLVAAGVTALLHAPTVSLAAPGEGRAIPMPTRVERFNPDQQVCQPQTIKASFASQLLPWADQPPAVLNQLRRVQLEMTRSTLDRCVSKGLLQPSEASQLERELGLQAGSGDATAPAATTAPAASGAAPAPAVP
;
A
#
# COMPACT_ATOMS: atom_id res chain seq x y z
N MET A 1 -27.30 32.39 -44.86
CA MET A 1 -26.16 33.31 -44.61
C MET A 1 -25.27 32.70 -43.56
N THR A 2 -23.98 32.74 -43.83
CA THR A 2 -22.86 31.98 -43.27
C THR A 2 -22.50 32.33 -41.80
N PRO A 3 -21.71 31.44 -41.13
CA PRO A 3 -21.51 31.40 -39.68
C PRO A 3 -20.23 32.13 -39.21
N ALA A 4 -20.08 32.35 -37.90
CA ALA A 4 -18.83 32.78 -37.28
C ALA A 4 -18.57 32.08 -35.92
N THR A 5 -17.93 30.91 -36.01
CA THR A 5 -16.58 30.54 -35.48
C THR A 5 -16.15 30.89 -34.03
N PRO A 6 -15.36 30.01 -33.36
CA PRO A 6 -15.27 29.87 -31.91
C PRO A 6 -14.01 30.46 -31.26
N GLY A 7 -14.09 30.68 -29.94
CA GLY A 7 -12.96 31.07 -29.09
C GLY A 7 -12.37 29.90 -28.29
N HIS A 8 -11.41 29.19 -28.88
CA HIS A 8 -10.42 28.40 -28.11
C HIS A 8 -9.43 29.34 -27.42
N ARG A 9 -9.08 29.07 -26.15
CA ARG A 9 -7.69 28.72 -25.78
C ARG A 9 -7.52 28.44 -24.28
N ARG A 10 -6.94 27.25 -24.06
CA ARG A 10 -6.34 26.76 -22.83
C ARG A 10 -5.32 27.75 -22.25
N ARG A 11 -5.30 27.93 -20.93
CA ARG A 11 -4.04 28.23 -20.21
C ARG A 11 -3.81 27.16 -19.15
N ARG A 12 -2.90 26.24 -19.52
CA ARG A 12 -2.18 25.34 -18.63
C ARG A 12 -1.47 26.19 -17.56
N ARG A 13 -1.83 26.05 -16.28
CA ARG A 13 -0.95 26.48 -15.18
C ARG A 13 -0.02 25.31 -14.87
N SER A 14 1.14 25.36 -15.51
CA SER A 14 2.32 24.57 -15.16
C SER A 14 2.84 25.03 -13.80
N SER A 15 2.61 24.24 -12.75
CA SER A 15 3.29 24.40 -11.46
C SER A 15 4.69 23.81 -11.56
N SER A 16 5.66 24.67 -11.88
CA SER A 16 7.09 24.36 -11.87
C SER A 16 7.59 24.18 -10.43
N TRP A 17 7.97 22.94 -10.07
CA TRP A 17 8.69 22.65 -8.83
C TRP A 17 10.16 23.07 -8.97
N PRO A 18 10.70 23.95 -8.11
CA PRO A 18 12.11 24.29 -8.15
C PRO A 18 12.95 23.17 -7.52
N ARG A 19 13.71 22.47 -8.36
CA ARG A 19 14.85 21.62 -7.98
C ARG A 19 15.93 22.52 -7.35
N ARG A 20 16.04 22.51 -6.02
CA ARG A 20 17.21 23.08 -5.34
C ARG A 20 18.26 21.98 -5.20
N LEU A 21 19.11 21.87 -6.22
CA LEU A 21 20.43 21.26 -6.12
C LEU A 21 21.29 22.23 -5.28
N SER A 22 21.64 21.84 -4.06
CA SER A 22 22.69 22.52 -3.30
C SER A 22 23.88 21.57 -3.20
N LEU A 23 24.79 21.70 -4.15
CA LEU A 23 26.20 21.35 -4.00
C LEU A 23 26.79 22.25 -2.91
N TRP A 24 27.33 21.68 -1.85
CA TRP A 24 28.39 22.32 -1.09
C TRP A 24 29.61 21.42 -1.13
N LEU A 25 30.55 21.82 -1.98
CA LEU A 25 31.93 21.37 -2.05
C LEU A 25 32.73 22.35 -1.19
N VAL A 26 33.33 21.89 -0.09
CA VAL A 26 34.44 22.61 0.56
C VAL A 26 35.52 21.60 0.89
N ALA A 27 36.72 21.95 0.45
CA ALA A 27 37.91 21.13 0.38
C ALA A 27 38.83 21.30 1.59
N ALA A 28 39.70 20.28 1.73
CA ALA A 28 41.10 20.36 2.10
C ALA A 28 41.54 20.42 3.58
N GLY A 29 42.41 19.45 3.91
CA GLY A 29 43.50 19.54 4.89
C GLY A 29 43.36 18.58 6.07
N VAL A 30 44.35 17.81 6.55
CA VAL A 30 45.80 17.73 6.33
C VAL A 30 46.28 16.37 6.95
N THR A 31 47.16 15.65 6.22
CA THR A 31 48.15 14.60 6.60
C THR A 31 47.98 13.69 7.82
N ALA A 32 48.13 12.36 7.61
CA ALA A 32 49.06 11.54 8.41
C ALA A 32 49.39 10.21 7.70
N LEU A 33 50.69 9.89 7.68
CA LEU A 33 51.33 8.71 7.13
C LEU A 33 50.81 7.40 7.74
N LEU A 34 50.33 6.47 6.91
CA LEU A 34 50.60 5.04 7.11
C LEU A 34 50.85 4.40 5.74
N HIS A 35 52.12 4.09 5.47
CA HIS A 35 52.53 3.23 4.37
C HIS A 35 52.11 1.80 4.70
N ALA A 36 51.00 1.34 4.12
CA ALA A 36 50.70 -0.08 3.98
C ALA A 36 50.96 -0.48 2.53
N PRO A 37 51.72 -1.55 2.25
CA PRO A 37 51.80 -2.09 0.90
C PRO A 37 50.44 -2.72 0.57
N THR A 38 49.59 -1.96 -0.14
CA THR A 38 48.42 -2.52 -0.78
C THR A 38 48.89 -3.46 -1.89
N VAL A 39 48.93 -4.76 -1.58
CA VAL A 39 49.02 -5.80 -2.59
C VAL A 39 47.82 -5.61 -3.52
N SER A 40 48.06 -5.09 -4.72
CA SER A 40 47.07 -5.06 -5.79
C SER A 40 46.79 -6.49 -6.24
N LEU A 41 45.83 -7.15 -5.59
CA LEU A 41 45.10 -8.24 -6.24
C LEU A 41 44.24 -7.59 -7.33
N ALA A 42 44.79 -7.52 -8.54
CA ALA A 42 44.00 -7.29 -9.74
C ALA A 42 43.07 -8.50 -9.91
N ALA A 43 41.85 -8.41 -9.36
CA ALA A 43 40.77 -9.30 -9.71
C ALA A 43 40.46 -9.09 -11.21
N PRO A 44 40.43 -10.16 -12.03
CA PRO A 44 40.08 -10.03 -13.44
C PRO A 44 38.65 -9.49 -13.53
N GLY A 45 38.49 -8.43 -14.33
CA GLY A 45 37.28 -7.62 -14.48
C GLY A 45 35.97 -8.35 -14.20
N GLU A 46 35.47 -8.19 -12.97
CA GLU A 46 34.07 -8.40 -12.64
C GLU A 46 33.29 -7.30 -13.37
N GLY A 47 32.86 -7.63 -14.59
CA GLY A 47 31.80 -6.90 -15.27
C GLY A 47 30.61 -6.84 -14.31
N ARG A 48 30.44 -5.69 -13.66
CA ARG A 48 29.31 -5.41 -12.78
C ARG A 48 28.04 -5.68 -13.58
N ALA A 49 27.45 -6.85 -13.38
CA ALA A 49 26.22 -7.23 -14.02
C ALA A 49 25.21 -6.11 -13.73
N ILE A 50 24.79 -5.41 -14.78
CA ILE A 50 23.75 -4.39 -14.64
C ILE A 50 22.51 -5.18 -14.18
N PRO A 51 21.97 -4.94 -12.98
CA PRO A 51 20.78 -5.64 -12.55
C PRO A 51 19.68 -5.38 -13.58
N MET A 52 19.27 -6.44 -14.27
CA MET A 52 18.19 -6.33 -15.26
C MET A 52 16.96 -5.80 -14.53
N PRO A 53 16.23 -4.84 -15.11
CA PRO A 53 15.00 -4.36 -14.49
C PRO A 53 14.02 -5.53 -14.40
N THR A 54 13.78 -6.01 -13.18
CA THR A 54 12.73 -6.99 -12.92
C THR A 54 11.39 -6.33 -13.25
N ARG A 55 10.70 -6.80 -14.29
CA ARG A 55 9.36 -6.33 -14.64
C ARG A 55 8.42 -6.71 -13.49
N VAL A 56 8.01 -5.71 -12.70
CA VAL A 56 6.96 -5.91 -11.69
C VAL A 56 5.63 -6.02 -12.42
N GLU A 57 5.03 -7.20 -12.38
CA GLU A 57 3.68 -7.42 -12.87
C GLU A 57 2.68 -6.76 -11.91
N ARG A 58 1.86 -5.84 -12.43
CA ARG A 58 0.87 -5.15 -11.59
C ARG A 58 -0.38 -6.00 -11.50
N PHE A 59 -0.77 -6.32 -10.28
CA PHE A 59 -2.05 -6.96 -10.00
C PHE A 59 -3.20 -6.29 -10.75
N ASN A 60 -3.98 -7.07 -11.50
CA ASN A 60 -5.06 -6.57 -12.33
C ASN A 60 -6.37 -7.24 -11.88
N PRO A 61 -7.23 -6.55 -11.12
CA PRO A 61 -8.48 -7.13 -10.64
C PRO A 61 -9.45 -7.28 -11.82
N ASP A 62 -10.09 -8.45 -11.87
CA ASP A 62 -11.17 -8.77 -12.79
C ASP A 62 -12.54 -8.56 -12.13
N GLN A 63 -13.61 -8.91 -12.85
CA GLN A 63 -14.98 -8.69 -12.37
C GLN A 63 -15.32 -9.53 -11.14
N GLN A 64 -14.72 -10.73 -11.00
CA GLN A 64 -14.97 -11.62 -9.86
C GLN A 64 -14.30 -11.09 -8.60
N VAL A 65 -13.05 -10.60 -8.72
CA VAL A 65 -12.30 -9.97 -7.64
C VAL A 65 -13.01 -8.72 -7.12
N CYS A 66 -13.58 -7.91 -8.02
CA CYS A 66 -14.22 -6.65 -7.64
C CYS A 66 -15.62 -6.82 -7.02
N GLN A 67 -16.15 -8.04 -6.88
CA GLN A 67 -17.44 -8.23 -6.21
C GLN A 67 -17.32 -7.94 -4.70
N PRO A 68 -18.28 -7.21 -4.11
CA PRO A 68 -18.27 -6.86 -2.69
C PRO A 68 -18.08 -8.06 -1.77
N GLN A 69 -18.78 -9.16 -2.05
CA GLN A 69 -18.73 -10.36 -1.21
C GLN A 69 -17.36 -11.03 -1.28
N THR A 70 -16.73 -11.07 -2.46
CA THR A 70 -15.36 -11.56 -2.65
C THR A 70 -14.36 -10.70 -1.87
N ILE A 71 -14.51 -9.37 -1.93
CA ILE A 71 -13.63 -8.44 -1.20
C ILE A 71 -13.76 -8.68 0.31
N LYS A 72 -14.99 -8.77 0.83
CA LYS A 72 -15.24 -9.04 2.27
C LYS A 72 -14.69 -10.39 2.72
N ALA A 73 -14.96 -11.44 1.95
CA ALA A 73 -14.51 -12.79 2.26
C ALA A 73 -12.97 -12.88 2.26
N SER A 74 -12.32 -12.30 1.25
CA SER A 74 -10.86 -12.25 1.19
C SER A 74 -10.26 -11.40 2.30
N PHE A 75 -10.88 -10.27 2.66
CA PHE A 75 -10.45 -9.45 3.79
C PHE A 75 -10.51 -10.23 5.12
N ALA A 76 -11.58 -10.99 5.36
CA ALA A 76 -11.70 -11.79 6.58
C ALA A 76 -10.68 -12.94 6.63
N SER A 77 -10.40 -13.58 5.50
CA SER A 77 -9.53 -14.77 5.46
C SER A 77 -8.04 -14.44 5.35
N GLN A 78 -7.68 -13.26 4.83
CA GLN A 78 -6.32 -12.85 4.54
C GLN A 78 -5.39 -12.80 5.76
N LEU A 79 -5.88 -12.75 7.00
CA LEU A 79 -5.02 -12.79 8.18
C LEU A 79 -5.07 -14.12 8.93
N LEU A 80 -5.95 -15.06 8.55
CA LEU A 80 -6.09 -16.34 9.23
C LEU A 80 -4.78 -17.14 9.30
N PRO A 81 -3.95 -17.22 8.24
CA PRO A 81 -2.68 -17.95 8.32
C PRO A 81 -1.67 -17.37 9.31
N TRP A 82 -1.88 -16.13 9.77
CA TRP A 82 -0.98 -15.43 10.69
C TRP A 82 -1.56 -15.28 12.09
N ALA A 83 -2.65 -16.00 12.42
CA ALA A 83 -3.36 -15.85 13.69
C ALA A 83 -2.48 -16.05 14.94
N ASP A 84 -1.45 -16.90 14.85
CA ASP A 84 -0.53 -17.21 15.95
C ASP A 84 0.60 -16.15 16.14
N GLN A 85 0.61 -15.10 15.32
CA GLN A 85 1.65 -14.07 15.40
C GLN A 85 1.46 -13.16 16.63
N PRO A 86 2.55 -12.56 17.15
CA PRO A 86 2.46 -11.61 18.24
C PRO A 86 1.52 -10.42 17.92
N PRO A 87 0.85 -9.83 18.92
CA PRO A 87 -0.11 -8.73 18.70
C PRO A 87 0.47 -7.53 17.92
N ALA A 88 1.75 -7.21 18.13
CA ALA A 88 2.41 -6.14 17.39
C ALA A 88 2.51 -6.43 15.88
N VAL A 89 2.79 -7.69 15.52
CA VAL A 89 2.86 -8.14 14.13
C VAL A 89 1.48 -8.18 13.51
N LEU A 90 0.48 -8.70 14.23
CA LEU A 90 -0.92 -8.70 13.78
C LEU A 90 -1.45 -7.29 13.50
N ASN A 91 -1.13 -6.33 14.37
CA ASN A 91 -1.50 -4.92 14.14
C ASN A 91 -0.83 -4.35 12.89
N GLN A 92 0.42 -4.72 12.64
CA GLN A 92 1.12 -4.28 11.43
C GLN A 92 0.54 -4.93 10.16
N LEU A 93 0.26 -6.23 10.19
CA LEU A 93 -0.38 -6.94 9.09
C LEU A 93 -1.77 -6.37 8.79
N ARG A 94 -2.53 -5.99 9.82
CA ARG A 94 -3.83 -5.34 9.65
C ARG A 94 -3.70 -3.97 8.97
N ARG A 95 -2.68 -3.18 9.30
CA ARG A 95 -2.39 -1.92 8.58
C ARG A 95 -2.12 -2.16 7.10
N VAL A 96 -1.26 -3.14 6.79
CA VAL A 96 -0.93 -3.51 5.41
C VAL A 96 -2.16 -4.01 4.66
N GLN A 97 -2.97 -4.85 5.29
CA GLN A 97 -4.21 -5.36 4.73
C GLN A 97 -5.17 -4.22 4.35
N LEU A 98 -5.38 -3.26 5.25
CA LEU A 98 -6.24 -2.09 4.98
C LEU A 98 -5.72 -1.27 3.78
N GLU A 99 -4.41 -1.06 3.68
CA GLU A 99 -3.80 -0.34 2.54
C GLU A 99 -3.99 -1.08 1.22
N MET A 100 -3.78 -2.40 1.21
CA MET A 100 -3.99 -3.24 0.03
C MET A 100 -5.46 -3.25 -0.40
N THR A 101 -6.39 -3.32 0.55
CA THR A 101 -7.82 -3.29 0.26
C THR A 101 -8.25 -1.94 -0.32
N ARG A 102 -7.80 -0.81 0.25
CA ARG A 102 -8.06 0.53 -0.33
C ARG A 102 -7.58 0.61 -1.78
N SER A 103 -6.33 0.19 -2.02
CA SER A 103 -5.73 0.20 -3.37
C SER A 103 -6.51 -0.69 -4.36
N THR A 104 -7.10 -1.78 -3.87
CA THR A 104 -7.94 -2.68 -4.67
C THR A 104 -9.27 -2.03 -5.03
N LEU A 105 -9.94 -1.41 -4.06
CA LEU A 105 -11.19 -0.68 -4.27
C LEU A 105 -11.02 0.46 -5.28
N ASP A 106 -9.97 1.27 -5.11
CA ASP A 106 -9.63 2.36 -6.04
C ASP A 106 -9.46 1.84 -7.48
N ARG A 107 -8.77 0.70 -7.62
CA ARG A 107 -8.55 0.10 -8.94
C ARG A 107 -9.84 -0.45 -9.54
N CYS A 108 -10.68 -1.11 -8.75
CA CYS A 108 -11.99 -1.59 -9.18
C CYS A 108 -12.90 -0.45 -9.67
N VAL A 109 -12.92 0.67 -8.94
CA VAL A 109 -13.67 1.87 -9.33
C VAL A 109 -13.09 2.49 -10.61
N SER A 110 -11.77 2.63 -10.70
CA SER A 110 -11.10 3.20 -11.90
C SER A 110 -11.37 2.42 -13.18
N LYS A 111 -11.68 1.12 -13.07
CA LYS A 111 -12.00 0.22 -14.18
C LYS A 111 -13.50 0.14 -14.46
N GLY A 112 -14.34 0.79 -13.67
CA GLY A 112 -15.81 0.69 -13.77
C GLY A 112 -16.36 -0.68 -13.37
N LEU A 113 -15.60 -1.47 -12.61
CA LEU A 113 -16.01 -2.81 -12.14
C LEU A 113 -16.75 -2.76 -10.80
N LEU A 114 -16.68 -1.62 -10.11
CA LEU A 114 -17.35 -1.37 -8.83
C LEU A 114 -17.84 0.08 -8.82
N GLN A 115 -19.04 0.32 -8.30
CA GLN A 115 -19.57 1.69 -8.21
C GLN A 115 -18.87 2.50 -7.10
N PRO A 116 -18.64 3.81 -7.28
CA PRO A 116 -17.97 4.63 -6.26
C PRO A 116 -18.73 4.66 -4.92
N SER A 117 -20.07 4.68 -4.96
CA SER A 117 -20.92 4.64 -3.76
C SER A 117 -20.79 3.33 -3.00
N GLU A 118 -20.67 2.23 -3.73
CA GLU A 118 -20.53 0.87 -3.21
C GLU A 118 -19.13 0.67 -2.61
N ALA A 119 -18.09 1.13 -3.30
CA ALA A 119 -16.73 1.16 -2.76
C ALA A 119 -16.67 1.93 -1.44
N SER A 120 -17.27 3.13 -1.40
CA SER A 120 -17.34 3.94 -0.19
C SER A 120 -18.08 3.21 0.94
N GLN A 121 -19.14 2.45 0.63
CA GLN A 121 -19.84 1.64 1.63
C GLN A 121 -18.97 0.51 2.17
N LEU A 122 -18.28 -0.23 1.30
CA LEU A 122 -17.34 -1.28 1.69
C LEU A 122 -16.25 -0.74 2.60
N GLU A 123 -15.72 0.46 2.33
CA GLU A 123 -14.71 1.07 3.18
C GLU A 123 -15.20 1.31 4.61
N ARG A 124 -16.47 1.68 4.80
CA ARG A 124 -17.05 1.84 6.14
C ARG A 124 -17.21 0.50 6.83
N GLU A 125 -17.77 -0.48 6.13
CA GLU A 125 -18.05 -1.81 6.66
C GLU A 125 -16.76 -2.54 7.07
N LEU A 126 -15.68 -2.35 6.32
CA LEU A 126 -14.38 -2.95 6.58
C LEU A 126 -13.49 -2.11 7.51
N GLY A 127 -13.94 -0.92 7.93
CA GLY A 127 -13.20 -0.03 8.84
C GLY A 127 -11.99 0.67 8.20
N LEU A 128 -11.98 0.85 6.88
CA LEU A 128 -10.90 1.52 6.14
C LEU A 128 -10.88 3.03 6.35
N GLN A 129 -11.84 3.64 7.04
CA GLN A 129 -11.88 5.10 7.20
C GLN A 129 -11.01 5.62 8.37
N ALA A 130 -10.59 4.76 9.29
CA ALA A 130 -9.83 5.15 10.49
C ALA A 130 -8.32 5.38 10.25
N GLY A 131 -7.86 5.36 8.99
CA GLY A 131 -6.44 5.52 8.65
C GLY A 131 -6.07 6.84 7.98
N SER A 132 -7.00 7.78 7.84
CA SER A 132 -6.74 9.14 7.38
C SER A 132 -6.70 10.10 8.58
N GLY A 133 -5.61 10.06 9.35
CA GLY A 133 -5.14 11.23 10.11
C GLY A 133 -5.62 11.45 11.55
N ASP A 134 -6.54 10.68 12.12
CA ASP A 134 -6.90 10.80 13.54
C ASP A 134 -6.74 9.47 14.26
N ALA A 135 -5.50 9.22 14.71
CA ALA A 135 -5.20 8.16 15.67
C ALA A 135 -5.78 8.52 17.04
N THR A 136 -7.11 8.47 17.18
CA THR A 136 -7.72 8.24 18.49
C THR A 136 -7.71 6.73 18.71
N ALA A 137 -7.03 6.31 19.77
CA ALA A 137 -6.89 4.92 20.19
C ALA A 137 -8.22 4.15 20.15
N PRO A 138 -8.23 2.84 19.82
CA PRO A 138 -9.45 2.06 19.87
C PRO A 138 -9.95 2.01 21.32
N ALA A 139 -11.14 2.55 21.56
CA ALA A 139 -11.90 2.26 22.76
C ALA A 139 -12.05 0.74 22.85
N ALA A 140 -11.68 0.19 24.01
CA ALA A 140 -11.85 -1.21 24.34
C ALA A 140 -13.34 -1.58 24.21
N THR A 141 -13.68 -2.33 23.16
CA THR A 141 -14.95 -3.05 23.10
C THR A 141 -14.88 -4.17 24.13
N THR A 142 -15.60 -3.99 25.23
CA THR A 142 -15.97 -5.05 26.17
C THR A 142 -16.50 -6.26 25.40
N ALA A 143 -15.83 -7.40 25.56
CA ALA A 143 -16.29 -8.68 25.07
C ALA A 143 -17.64 -9.03 25.70
N PRO A 144 -18.65 -9.48 24.93
CA PRO A 144 -19.82 -10.11 25.52
C PRO A 144 -19.40 -11.47 26.11
N ALA A 145 -19.67 -11.64 27.40
CA ALA A 145 -19.53 -12.88 28.12
C ALA A 145 -20.32 -13.99 27.42
N ALA A 146 -19.64 -15.11 27.15
CA ALA A 146 -20.29 -16.35 26.74
C ALA A 146 -21.12 -16.89 27.91
N SER A 147 -22.44 -16.66 27.85
CA SER A 147 -23.41 -17.32 28.72
C SER A 147 -24.06 -18.48 27.98
N GLY A 148 -23.61 -19.69 28.31
CA GLY A 148 -24.49 -20.74 28.82
C GLY A 148 -25.33 -21.56 27.83
N ALA A 149 -25.16 -22.88 27.99
CA ALA A 149 -26.17 -23.95 27.88
C ALA A 149 -26.44 -24.57 26.49
N ALA A 150 -25.73 -25.66 26.22
CA ALA A 150 -26.19 -26.72 25.32
C ALA A 150 -27.11 -27.69 26.10
N PRO A 151 -28.32 -28.03 25.60
CA PRO A 151 -29.04 -29.20 26.08
C PRO A 151 -28.61 -30.46 25.31
N ALA A 152 -28.31 -31.52 26.06
CA ALA A 152 -28.00 -32.85 25.53
C ALA A 152 -29.23 -33.49 24.83
N PRO A 153 -29.06 -34.26 23.75
CA PRO A 153 -30.17 -35.00 23.16
C PRO A 153 -30.47 -36.27 23.98
N ALA A 154 -31.73 -36.42 24.38
CA ALA A 154 -32.29 -37.67 24.90
C ALA A 154 -32.45 -38.68 23.75
N VAL A 155 -31.94 -39.89 23.97
CA VAL A 155 -32.06 -41.04 23.06
C VAL A 155 -33.24 -41.91 23.54
N PRO A 156 -34.18 -42.33 22.67
CA PRO A 156 -35.13 -43.39 22.98
C PRO A 156 -34.50 -44.79 22.86
#